data_AF-A0A7C8YM94-F1
#
_entry.id   AF-A0A7C8YM94-F1
#
_cell.length_a   1.000
_cell.length_b   1.000
_cell.length_c   1.000
_cell.angle_alpha   90.00
_cell.angle_beta   90.00
_cell.angle_gamma   90.00
#
_symmetry.space_group_name_H-M   'P 1'
#
loop_
_entity.id
_entity.type
_entity.pdbx_description
1 polymer ?
#
loop_
_entity_poly.entity_id
_entity_poly.type
_entity_poly.pdbx_seq_one_letter_code
_entity_poly.pdbx_strand_id
1 'polypeptide(L)'
;FRSQLENDAEAVLAYLHGKQEVDPLFVVSYTVDKDEKLDKLFWCDGRSRIDYAIFGHTLAFDTTYKSNKYNKLFTIFVGINHHLQTIPFGCALLLDETKDTYV
;
A
#
# COMPACT_ATOMS: atom_id res chain seq x y z
N PHE A 1 -19.67 -16.26 3.52
CA PHE A 1 -18.60 -15.92 2.55
C PHE A 1 -18.49 -14.43 2.30
N ARG A 2 -19.54 -13.70 1.86
CA ARG A 2 -19.51 -12.23 1.71
C ARG A 2 -19.12 -11.45 3.00
N SER A 3 -19.72 -11.80 4.13
CA SER A 3 -19.46 -11.15 5.44
C SER A 3 -18.01 -11.27 5.94
N GLN A 4 -17.27 -12.28 5.51
CA GLN A 4 -15.88 -12.45 5.92
C GLN A 4 -14.94 -11.51 5.13
N LEU A 5 -15.35 -11.12 3.91
CA LEU A 5 -14.57 -10.23 3.05
C LEU A 5 -14.59 -8.79 3.59
N GLU A 6 -15.76 -8.33 4.02
CA GLU A 6 -15.97 -7.02 4.66
C GLU A 6 -15.17 -6.94 5.96
N ASN A 7 -15.21 -7.99 6.78
CA ASN A 7 -14.48 -8.06 8.04
C ASN A 7 -12.95 -7.98 7.88
N ASP A 8 -12.37 -8.60 6.84
CA ASP A 8 -10.92 -8.54 6.60
C ASP A 8 -10.47 -7.13 6.18
N ALA A 9 -11.25 -6.45 5.33
CA ALA A 9 -10.96 -5.08 4.92
C ALA A 9 -11.09 -4.09 6.09
N GLU A 10 -12.15 -4.20 6.87
CA GLU A 10 -12.36 -3.41 8.09
C GLU A 10 -11.24 -3.63 9.11
N ALA A 11 -10.82 -4.87 9.33
CA ALA A 11 -9.73 -5.19 10.24
C ALA A 11 -8.40 -4.56 9.80
N VAL A 12 -8.09 -4.58 8.50
CA VAL A 12 -6.87 -3.96 7.97
C VAL A 12 -6.92 -2.43 8.13
N LEU A 13 -8.06 -1.81 7.82
CA LEU A 13 -8.22 -0.36 7.96
C LEU A 13 -8.13 0.08 9.42
N ALA A 14 -8.78 -0.65 10.34
CA ALA A 14 -8.69 -0.39 11.77
C ALA A 14 -7.24 -0.50 12.27
N TYR A 15 -6.50 -1.51 11.82
CA TYR A 15 -5.08 -1.66 12.14
C TYR A 15 -4.25 -0.49 11.62
N LEU A 16 -4.43 -0.08 10.36
CA LEU A 16 -3.67 1.00 9.73
C LEU A 16 -3.99 2.37 10.36
N HIS A 17 -5.25 2.64 10.68
CA HIS A 17 -5.63 3.84 11.43
C HIS A 17 -5.03 3.84 12.83
N GLY A 18 -4.99 2.69 13.52
CA GLY A 18 -4.29 2.56 14.79
C GLY A 18 -2.79 2.86 14.70
N LYS A 19 -2.16 2.67 13.53
CA LYS A 19 -0.76 3.07 13.31
C LYS A 19 -0.59 4.58 13.19
N GLN A 20 -1.57 5.31 12.66
CA GLN A 20 -1.50 6.78 12.56
C GLN A 20 -1.49 7.45 13.93
N GLU A 21 -2.12 6.84 14.94
CA GLU A 21 -2.07 7.33 16.33
C GLU A 21 -0.67 7.22 16.96
N VAL A 22 0.15 6.27 16.48
CA VAL A 22 1.51 6.01 16.99
C VAL A 22 2.56 6.78 16.20
N ASP A 23 2.38 6.89 14.88
CA ASP A 23 3.27 7.57 13.96
C ASP A 23 2.50 8.67 13.21
N PRO A 24 2.63 9.95 13.61
CA PRO A 24 1.94 11.07 12.97
C PRO A 24 2.30 11.29 11.49
N LEU A 25 3.41 10.69 11.02
CA LEU A 25 3.80 10.75 9.63
C LEU A 25 3.26 9.56 8.82
N PHE A 26 2.67 8.55 9.47
CA PHE A 26 2.06 7.42 8.80
C PHE A 26 0.91 7.86 7.89
N VAL A 27 0.91 7.36 6.67
CA VAL A 27 -0.13 7.66 5.68
C VAL A 27 -0.89 6.38 5.37
N VAL A 28 -2.21 6.49 5.36
CA VAL A 28 -3.12 5.52 4.76
C VAL A 28 -4.07 6.26 3.82
N SER A 29 -4.31 5.70 2.65
CA SER A 29 -5.26 6.23 1.66
C SER A 29 -5.96 5.06 0.98
N TYR A 30 -7.26 5.16 0.77
CA TYR A 30 -8.02 4.09 0.12
C TYR A 30 -9.22 4.62 -0.65
N THR A 31 -9.70 3.82 -1.60
CA THR A 31 -10.95 4.02 -2.32
C THR A 31 -11.88 2.84 -2.07
N VAL A 32 -13.18 3.07 -2.29
CA VAL A 32 -14.19 2.01 -2.30
C VAL A 32 -14.86 1.97 -3.68
N ASP A 33 -15.30 0.78 -4.09
CA ASP A 33 -16.05 0.59 -5.32
C ASP A 33 -17.54 0.95 -5.16
N LYS A 34 -18.33 0.69 -6.21
CA LYS A 34 -19.78 0.96 -6.22
C LYS A 34 -20.58 0.10 -5.23
N ASP A 35 -19.99 -0.99 -4.75
CA ASP A 35 -20.57 -1.89 -3.75
C ASP A 35 -20.03 -1.58 -2.33
N GLU A 36 -19.37 -0.43 -2.14
CA GLU A 36 -18.72 -0.01 -0.89
C GLU A 36 -17.58 -0.94 -0.43
N LYS A 37 -16.99 -1.71 -1.34
CA LYS A 37 -15.87 -2.61 -1.01
C LYS A 37 -14.54 -1.92 -1.26
N LEU A 38 -13.55 -2.26 -0.44
CA LEU A 38 -12.19 -1.75 -0.58
C LEU A 38 -11.64 -2.01 -2.00
N ASP A 39 -11.34 -0.93 -2.71
CA ASP A 39 -10.90 -0.97 -4.09
C ASP A 39 -9.38 -0.83 -4.21
N LYS A 40 -8.86 0.36 -3.94
CA LYS A 40 -7.42 0.63 -3.83
C LYS A 40 -7.08 0.92 -2.37
N LEU A 41 -5.93 0.43 -1.90
CA LEU A 41 -5.39 0.77 -0.59
C LEU A 41 -3.90 1.08 -0.75
N PHE A 42 -3.45 2.18 -0.17
CA PHE A 42 -2.05 2.57 -0.07
C PHE A 42 -1.72 2.89 1.38
N TRP A 43 -0.52 2.51 1.81
CA TRP A 43 0.01 2.96 3.10
C TRP A 43 1.53 3.04 3.10
N CYS A 44 2.07 3.92 3.94
CA CYS A 44 3.49 3.99 4.25
C CYS A 44 3.71 4.53 5.66
N ASP A 45 4.78 4.06 6.31
CA ASP A 45 5.20 4.62 7.59
C ASP A 45 5.97 5.94 7.43
N GLY A 46 6.13 6.66 8.54
CA GLY A 46 6.78 7.96 8.56
C GLY A 46 8.23 7.91 8.09
N ARG A 47 8.95 6.82 8.43
CA ARG A 47 10.33 6.61 7.97
C ARG A 47 10.39 6.46 6.46
N SER A 48 9.49 5.67 5.89
CA SER A 48 9.39 5.43 4.45
C SER A 48 9.14 6.73 3.68
N ARG A 49 8.34 7.66 4.24
CA ARG A 49 8.14 8.99 3.65
C ARG A 49 9.40 9.86 3.66
N ILE A 50 10.14 9.84 4.76
CA ILE A 50 11.42 10.56 4.88
C ILE A 50 12.42 9.98 3.88
N ASP A 51 12.53 8.65 3.83
CA ASP A 51 13.42 7.96 2.91
C ASP A 51 13.04 8.23 1.45
N TYR A 52 11.75 8.28 1.11
CA TYR A 52 11.30 8.68 -0.24
C TYR A 52 11.69 10.12 -0.59
N ALA A 53 11.61 11.06 0.35
CA ALA A 53 12.01 12.45 0.09
C ALA A 53 13.51 12.59 -0.23
N ILE A 54 14.34 11.66 0.25
CA ILE A 54 15.79 11.65 0.03
C ILE A 54 16.17 10.81 -1.20
N PHE A 55 15.60 9.61 -1.32
CA PHE A 55 16.03 8.57 -2.27
C PHE A 55 15.01 8.29 -3.40
N GLY A 56 13.86 8.95 -3.42
CA GLY A 56 12.75 8.71 -4.35
C GLY A 56 13.03 9.00 -5.83
N HIS A 57 14.23 9.48 -6.16
CA HIS A 57 14.71 9.69 -7.53
C HIS A 57 14.82 8.38 -8.33
N THR A 58 15.07 7.26 -7.63
CA THR A 58 15.12 5.93 -8.22
C THR A 58 14.01 5.10 -7.58
N LEU A 59 12.87 5.01 -8.26
CA LEU A 59 11.71 4.23 -7.82
C LEU A 59 11.56 2.98 -8.70
N ALA A 60 11.51 1.82 -8.05
CA ALA A 60 11.11 0.56 -8.66
C ALA A 60 9.82 0.06 -7.98
N PHE A 61 8.99 -0.61 -8.75
CA PHE A 61 7.79 -1.27 -8.26
C PHE A 61 8.04 -2.77 -8.31
N ASP A 62 7.93 -3.44 -7.18
CA ASP A 62 7.91 -4.89 -7.13
C ASP A 62 6.45 -5.33 -6.89
N THR A 63 5.82 -5.85 -7.93
CA THR A 63 4.51 -6.48 -7.83
C THR A 63 4.72 -7.95 -7.54
N THR A 64 4.41 -8.38 -6.31
CA THR A 64 4.32 -9.81 -6.07
C THR A 64 3.04 -10.31 -6.75
N TYR A 65 3.18 -11.11 -7.81
CA TYR A 65 2.08 -11.74 -8.56
C TYR A 65 1.31 -12.80 -7.73
N LYS A 66 1.31 -12.67 -6.41
CA LYS A 66 0.41 -13.40 -5.51
C LYS A 66 -0.82 -12.54 -5.31
N SER A 67 -1.77 -12.69 -6.22
CA SER A 67 -3.17 -12.34 -5.97
C SER A 67 -3.57 -12.93 -4.62
N ASN A 68 -3.93 -12.07 -3.68
CA ASN A 68 -4.50 -12.52 -2.41
C ASN A 68 -5.86 -13.23 -2.68
N LYS A 69 -6.54 -13.72 -1.65
CA LYS A 69 -7.89 -14.33 -1.78
C LYS A 69 -8.91 -13.44 -2.52
N TYR A 70 -8.61 -12.14 -2.63
CA TYR A 70 -9.41 -11.10 -3.24
C TYR A 70 -8.99 -10.74 -4.67
N ASN A 71 -8.03 -11.47 -5.26
CA ASN A 71 -7.40 -11.16 -6.53
C ASN A 71 -6.80 -9.75 -6.61
N LYS A 72 -6.47 -9.15 -5.47
CA LYS A 72 -5.75 -7.87 -5.42
C LYS A 72 -4.26 -8.13 -5.48
N LEU A 73 -3.55 -7.29 -6.23
CA LEU A 73 -2.11 -7.28 -6.32
C LEU A 73 -1.54 -6.56 -5.11
N PHE A 74 -0.56 -7.19 -4.46
CA PHE A 74 0.25 -6.55 -3.45
C PHE A 74 1.51 -5.97 -4.10
N THR A 75 1.59 -4.65 -4.11
CA THR A 75 2.70 -3.88 -4.69
C THR A 75 3.52 -3.27 -3.56
N ILE A 76 4.85 -3.42 -3.63
CA ILE A 76 5.78 -2.71 -2.75
C ILE A 76 6.50 -1.66 -3.59
N PHE A 77 6.50 -0.43 -3.10
CA PHE A 77 7.27 0.67 -3.67
C PHE A 77 8.65 0.65 -3.03
N VAL A 78 9.71 0.51 -3.83
CA VAL A 78 11.08 0.45 -3.31
C VAL A 78 12.01 1.38 -4.09
N GLY A 79 13.02 1.92 -3.42
CA GLY A 79 14.14 2.61 -4.05
C GLY A 79 15.47 2.01 -3.68
N ILE A 80 16.53 2.65 -4.17
CA ILE A 80 17.91 2.25 -3.89
C ILE A 80 18.65 3.43 -3.28
N ASN A 81 19.32 3.22 -2.15
CA ASN A 81 20.17 4.25 -1.53
C ASN A 81 21.59 4.27 -2.11
N HIS A 82 22.42 5.19 -1.62
CA HIS A 82 23.81 5.34 -2.05
C HIS A 82 24.70 4.12 -1.74
N HIS A 83 24.25 3.22 -0.86
CA HIS A 83 24.92 1.96 -0.55
C HIS A 83 24.40 0.79 -1.39
N LEU A 84 23.59 1.04 -2.42
CA LEU A 84 22.96 0.03 -3.26
C LEU A 84 22.01 -0.90 -2.49
N GLN A 85 21.45 -0.42 -1.37
CA GLN A 85 20.48 -1.17 -0.58
C GLN A 85 19.06 -0.81 -0.99
N THR A 86 18.20 -1.81 -1.10
CA THR A 86 16.77 -1.65 -1.33
C THR A 86 16.11 -1.01 -0.11
N ILE A 87 15.37 0.07 -0.30
CA ILE A 87 14.59 0.76 0.74
C ILE A 87 13.10 0.72 0.37
N PRO A 88 12.21 0.18 1.22
CA PRO A 88 10.78 0.27 1.01
C PRO A 88 10.26 1.70 1.31
N PHE A 89 9.41 2.20 0.43
CA PHE A 89 8.74 3.50 0.54
C PHE A 89 7.25 3.39 0.89
N GLY A 90 6.66 2.21 0.73
CA GLY A 90 5.26 1.97 1.01
C GLY A 90 4.75 0.72 0.33
N CYS A 91 3.46 0.46 0.53
CA CYS A 91 2.76 -0.68 -0.04
C CYS A 91 1.40 -0.25 -0.60
N ALA A 92 0.92 -0.99 -1.59
CA ALA A 92 -0.44 -0.87 -2.09
C ALA A 92 -1.11 -2.23 -2.35
N LEU A 93 -2.43 -2.26 -2.18
CA LEU A 93 -3.31 -3.27 -2.74
C LEU A 93 -4.10 -2.67 -3.90
N LEU A 94 -3.99 -3.29 -5.07
CA LEU A 94 -4.52 -2.79 -6.34
C LEU A 94 -5.34 -3.87 -7.05
N LEU A 95 -6.26 -3.48 -7.95
CA LEU A 95 -7.05 -4.42 -8.75
C LEU A 95 -6.23 -5.12 -9.84
N ASP A 96 -5.41 -4.36 -10.57
CA ASP A 96 -4.64 -4.85 -11.71
C ASP A 96 -3.37 -4.00 -11.95
N GLU A 97 -2.50 -4.45 -12.85
CA GLU A 97 -1.26 -3.76 -13.26
C GLU A 97 -1.50 -2.76 -14.41
N THR A 98 -2.70 -2.19 -14.55
CA THR A 98 -2.92 -1.17 -15.59
C THR A 98 -2.36 0.18 -15.15
N LYS A 99 -1.86 0.99 -16.10
CA LYS A 99 -1.33 2.33 -15.78
C LYS A 99 -2.35 3.18 -15.01
N ASP A 100 -3.62 3.08 -15.35
CA ASP A 100 -4.73 3.82 -14.73
C ASP A 100 -4.97 3.40 -13.26
N THR A 101 -4.46 2.23 -12.84
CA THR A 101 -4.55 1.78 -11.46
C THR A 101 -3.53 2.50 -10.56
N TYR A 102 -2.40 2.94 -11.12
CA TYR A 102 -1.32 3.66 -10.41
C TYR A 102 -1.44 5.20 -10.46
N VAL A 103 -2.35 5.75 -11.27
CA VAL A 103 -2.57 7.20 -11.45
C VAL A 103 -3.79 7.68 -10.66
#